data_AF-A0A1I8HVE2-F1
#
_entry.id   AF-A0A1I8HVE2-F1
#
_cell.length_a   1.000
_cell.length_b   1.000
_cell.length_c   1.000
_cell.angle_alpha   90.00
_cell.angle_beta   90.00
_cell.angle_gamma   90.00
#
_symmetry.space_group_name_H-M   'P 1'
#
loop_
_entity.id
_entity.type
_entity.pdbx_description
1 polymer ?
#
loop_
_entity_poly.entity_id
_entity_poly.type
_entity_poly.pdbx_seq_one_letter_code
_entity_poly.pdbx_strand_id
1 'polypeptide(L)'
;TNAGSGKRFSRFVTDGSVELSDSVSSLFVETDVARESQCLLLCQLRGCAVAELNKTARVCRAVSLSNESSGQPAGLNGSHVTRQLGSPDDSAVTLWKVEEFEQHLMSLTSTGGLLRNSSSGRNGSIETFTAPASGCYLIEAAGARGGNNTMKNTIGGPGVKVSARVNLTAGVQLSIVVGQMGGSTSLSSEGGGGGGSSFVYRTGDRLLLLAAGGGGGATGWEN
;
A
#
# COMPACT_ATOMS: atom_id res chain seq x y z
N THR A 1 31.84 9.34 24.06
CA THR A 1 30.65 9.14 24.91
C THR A 1 29.47 8.84 24.00
N ASN A 2 29.18 7.56 23.78
CA ASN A 2 28.11 7.14 22.87
C ASN A 2 26.76 7.29 23.59
N ALA A 3 25.98 8.28 23.19
CA ALA A 3 24.58 8.42 23.58
C ALA A 3 23.78 7.32 22.86
N GLY A 4 23.67 6.16 23.51
CA GLY A 4 22.72 5.13 23.11
C GLY A 4 21.31 5.70 23.18
N SER A 5 20.70 5.91 22.01
CA SER A 5 19.32 6.32 21.82
C SER A 5 18.39 5.43 22.66
N GLY A 6 17.99 5.93 23.83
CA GLY A 6 16.98 5.31 24.67
C GLY A 6 15.66 5.35 23.93
N LYS A 7 15.24 4.22 23.36
CA LYS A 7 13.90 4.06 22.79
C LYS A 7 12.89 4.37 23.90
N ARG A 8 12.22 5.52 23.76
CA ARG A 8 11.21 6.03 24.70
C ARG A 8 10.11 4.99 24.80
N PHE A 9 9.95 4.41 26.00
CA PHE A 9 8.97 3.37 26.29
C PHE A 9 7.58 3.81 25.84
N SER A 10 7.06 3.12 24.83
CA SER A 10 5.72 3.33 24.29
C SER A 10 4.67 2.95 25.32
N ARG A 11 3.73 3.85 25.56
CA ARG A 11 2.53 3.53 26.33
C ARG A 11 1.70 2.54 25.51
N PHE A 12 1.46 1.36 26.07
CA PHE A 12 0.60 0.37 25.44
C PHE A 12 -0.88 0.74 25.67
N VAL A 13 -1.68 0.64 24.61
CA VAL A 13 -3.13 0.82 24.63
C VAL A 13 -3.80 -0.51 24.28
N THR A 14 -4.86 -0.88 25.01
CA THR A 14 -5.64 -2.09 24.74
C THR A 14 -6.41 -1.94 23.42
N ASP A 15 -6.42 -2.98 22.61
CA ASP A 15 -7.11 -2.99 21.31
C ASP A 15 -7.93 -4.28 21.12
N GLY A 16 -8.97 -4.24 20.29
CA GLY A 16 -9.88 -5.36 20.08
C GLY A 16 -9.31 -6.43 19.15
N SER A 17 -8.63 -6.00 18.09
CA SER A 17 -7.92 -6.88 17.15
C SER A 17 -7.00 -6.06 16.25
N VAL A 18 -5.89 -6.67 15.80
CA VAL A 18 -4.94 -6.09 14.85
C VAL A 18 -4.67 -7.11 13.75
N GLU A 19 -4.71 -6.64 12.50
CA GLU A 19 -4.33 -7.43 11.33
C GLU A 19 -3.00 -6.93 10.76
N LEU A 20 -2.05 -7.83 10.60
CA LEU A 20 -0.70 -7.52 10.10
C LEU A 20 -0.29 -8.47 8.98
N SER A 21 0.34 -7.93 7.94
CA SER A 21 0.98 -8.75 6.91
C SER A 21 2.34 -9.27 7.39
N ASP A 22 2.68 -10.50 7.03
CA ASP A 22 3.98 -11.11 7.33
C ASP A 22 5.17 -10.35 6.69
N SER A 23 4.95 -9.68 5.57
CA SER A 23 5.94 -8.87 4.84
C SER A 23 6.44 -7.64 5.61
N VAL A 24 5.74 -7.23 6.67
CA VAL A 24 6.11 -6.07 7.50
C VAL A 24 6.17 -6.41 8.99
N SER A 25 6.10 -7.69 9.34
CA SER A 25 5.98 -8.11 10.74
C SER A 25 6.65 -9.45 11.05
N SER A 26 7.45 -9.47 12.11
CA SER A 26 8.05 -10.68 12.66
C SER A 26 7.33 -11.06 13.96
N LEU A 27 6.91 -12.33 14.05
CA LEU A 27 6.18 -12.88 15.20
C LEU A 27 7.11 -13.68 16.09
N PHE A 28 7.10 -13.36 17.38
CA PHE A 28 7.72 -14.12 18.44
C PHE A 28 6.63 -14.76 19.29
N VAL A 29 6.78 -16.04 19.60
CA VAL A 29 5.85 -16.78 20.45
C VAL A 29 6.62 -17.31 21.65
N GLU A 30 6.10 -17.04 22.83
CA GLU A 30 6.64 -17.52 24.09
C GLU A 30 5.55 -18.29 24.85
N THR A 31 5.86 -19.50 25.31
CA THR A 31 4.95 -20.32 26.11
C THR A 31 5.19 -20.09 27.60
N ASP A 32 4.30 -20.61 28.44
CA ASP A 32 4.38 -20.53 29.90
C ASP A 32 4.35 -19.10 30.47
N VAL A 33 3.77 -18.16 29.72
CA VAL A 33 3.57 -16.77 30.16
C VAL A 33 2.16 -16.63 30.73
N ALA A 34 2.06 -16.42 32.04
CA ALA A 34 0.77 -16.32 32.74
C ALA A 34 0.37 -14.89 33.14
N ARG A 35 1.31 -13.95 33.11
CA ARG A 35 1.10 -12.57 33.58
C ARG A 35 1.24 -11.56 32.45
N GLU A 36 0.36 -10.56 32.45
CA GLU A 36 0.36 -9.46 31.49
C GLU A 36 1.69 -8.69 31.52
N SER A 37 2.18 -8.37 32.72
CA SER A 37 3.45 -7.65 32.91
C SER A 37 4.64 -8.40 32.34
N GLN A 38 4.63 -9.75 32.39
CA GLN A 38 5.69 -10.58 31.81
C GLN A 38 5.65 -10.55 30.28
N CYS A 39 4.45 -10.64 29.69
CA CYS A 39 4.29 -10.57 28.23
C CYS A 39 4.69 -9.19 27.68
N LEU A 40 4.28 -8.10 28.35
CA LEU A 40 4.66 -6.74 27.98
C LEU A 40 6.17 -6.51 28.11
N LEU A 41 6.81 -7.05 29.15
CA LEU A 41 8.26 -6.93 29.31
C LEU A 41 9.02 -7.69 28.21
N LEU A 42 8.56 -8.89 27.84
CA LEU A 42 9.12 -9.66 26.72
C LEU A 42 9.00 -8.88 25.40
N CYS A 43 7.83 -8.28 25.15
CA CYS A 43 7.57 -7.40 24.02
C CYS A 43 8.55 -6.21 24.00
N GLN A 44 8.77 -5.56 25.14
CA GLN A 44 9.70 -4.43 25.26
C GLN A 44 11.15 -4.84 24.99
N LEU A 45 11.60 -5.97 25.56
CA LEU A 45 12.97 -6.47 25.37
C LEU A 45 13.26 -6.86 23.92
N ARG A 46 12.24 -7.34 23.18
CA ARG A 46 12.33 -7.69 21.76
C ARG A 46 12.05 -6.53 20.81
N GLY A 47 11.73 -5.33 21.34
CA GLY A 47 11.39 -4.17 20.51
C GLY A 47 10.11 -4.38 19.69
N CYS A 48 9.16 -5.14 20.21
CA CYS A 48 7.89 -5.42 19.56
C CYS A 48 6.92 -4.23 19.65
N ALA A 49 6.04 -4.10 18.66
CA ALA A 49 5.03 -3.04 18.57
C ALA A 49 3.64 -3.52 19.01
N VAL A 50 3.41 -4.84 19.05
CA VAL A 50 2.16 -5.46 19.50
C VAL A 50 2.48 -6.64 20.42
N ALA A 51 1.69 -6.80 21.48
CA ALA A 51 1.73 -7.95 22.39
C ALA A 51 0.32 -8.51 22.59
N GLU A 52 0.17 -9.82 22.51
CA GLU A 52 -1.06 -10.58 22.78
C GLU A 52 -0.75 -11.61 23.87
N LEU A 53 -1.56 -11.64 24.92
CA LEU A 53 -1.52 -12.70 25.93
C LEU A 53 -2.82 -13.49 25.90
N ASN A 54 -2.72 -14.80 25.71
CA ASN A 54 -3.80 -15.74 25.99
C ASN A 54 -3.58 -16.35 27.38
N LYS A 55 -4.41 -15.96 28.35
CA LYS A 55 -4.30 -16.39 29.76
C LYS A 55 -4.59 -17.88 29.95
N THR A 56 -5.51 -18.42 29.15
CA THR A 56 -5.92 -19.84 29.22
C THR A 56 -4.83 -20.75 28.68
N ALA A 57 -4.26 -20.39 27.52
CA ALA A 57 -3.19 -21.14 26.88
C ALA A 57 -1.80 -20.85 27.47
N ARG A 58 -1.66 -19.78 28.27
CA ARG A 58 -0.37 -19.27 28.78
C ARG A 58 0.64 -18.97 27.66
N VAL A 59 0.14 -18.41 26.57
CA VAL A 59 0.96 -18.08 25.39
C VAL A 59 1.00 -16.56 25.24
N CYS A 60 2.21 -16.03 25.11
CA CYS A 60 2.46 -14.64 24.75
C CYS A 60 2.95 -14.57 23.30
N ARG A 61 2.22 -13.86 22.45
CA ARG A 61 2.61 -13.54 21.07
C ARG A 61 3.05 -12.09 21.04
N ALA A 62 4.28 -11.82 20.61
CA ALA A 62 4.80 -10.47 20.46
C ALA A 62 5.20 -10.25 19.00
N VAL A 63 4.82 -9.12 18.43
CA VAL A 63 5.09 -8.80 17.03
C VAL A 63 5.93 -7.55 16.92
N SER A 64 7.09 -7.65 16.28
CA SER A 64 7.88 -6.49 15.86
C SER A 64 7.52 -6.11 14.45
N LEU A 65 7.45 -4.81 14.20
CA LEU A 65 7.35 -4.29 12.86
C LEU A 65 8.75 -4.16 12.27
N SER A 66 8.98 -4.75 11.10
CA SER A 66 10.26 -4.71 10.39
C SER A 66 10.02 -4.33 8.93
N ASN A 67 10.98 -3.61 8.35
CA ASN A 67 11.04 -3.44 6.91
C ASN A 67 11.88 -4.60 6.37
N GLU A 68 11.26 -5.68 5.87
CA GLU A 68 12.01 -6.77 5.20
C GLU A 68 12.51 -6.33 3.81
N SER A 69 13.09 -5.13 3.70
CA SER A 69 13.93 -4.75 2.58
C SER A 69 15.38 -5.26 2.73
N SER A 70 15.72 -5.96 3.82
CA SER A 70 17.02 -6.60 3.99
C SER A 70 16.95 -8.11 3.75
N GLY A 71 16.94 -8.49 2.48
CA GLY A 71 17.83 -9.59 2.06
C GLY A 71 17.29 -11.02 1.98
N GLN A 72 15.98 -11.27 1.84
CA GLN A 72 15.51 -12.58 1.36
C GLN A 72 14.82 -12.44 -0.01
N PRO A 73 15.18 -13.24 -1.03
CA PRO A 73 14.52 -13.19 -2.33
C PRO A 73 13.04 -13.51 -2.16
N ALA A 74 12.19 -12.76 -2.85
CA ALA A 74 10.76 -13.00 -2.94
C ALA A 74 10.53 -14.48 -3.28
N GLY A 75 9.97 -15.22 -2.32
CA GLY A 75 9.50 -16.58 -2.57
C GLY A 75 8.52 -16.54 -3.74
N LEU A 76 8.73 -17.42 -4.71
CA LEU A 76 7.76 -17.67 -5.78
C LEU A 76 6.42 -18.05 -5.13
N ASN A 77 5.37 -17.31 -5.50
CA ASN A 77 3.99 -17.32 -4.99
C ASN A 77 3.72 -16.34 -3.84
N GLY A 78 3.07 -15.22 -4.20
CA GLY A 78 2.57 -14.18 -3.31
C GLY A 78 1.44 -14.63 -2.37
N SER A 79 1.72 -15.62 -1.53
CA SER A 79 0.89 -16.01 -0.39
C SER A 79 1.38 -15.26 0.85
N HIS A 80 1.14 -13.96 0.91
CA HIS A 80 1.31 -13.22 2.16
C HIS A 80 0.23 -13.66 3.15
N VAL A 81 0.63 -14.18 4.30
CA VAL A 81 -0.29 -14.61 5.35
C VAL A 81 -0.63 -13.42 6.22
N THR A 82 -1.89 -12.99 6.18
CA THR A 82 -2.43 -12.02 7.15
C THR A 82 -2.49 -12.66 8.52
N ARG A 83 -1.80 -12.08 9.49
CA ARG A 83 -1.81 -12.48 10.89
C ARG A 83 -2.82 -11.64 11.64
N GLN A 84 -3.88 -12.29 12.10
CA GLN A 84 -4.83 -11.70 13.05
C GLN A 84 -4.30 -11.90 14.48
N LEU A 85 -4.34 -10.83 15.26
CA LEU A 85 -4.04 -10.77 16.68
C LEU A 85 -5.23 -10.15 17.40
N GLY A 86 -5.47 -10.60 18.62
CA GLY A 86 -6.66 -10.26 19.40
C GLY A 86 -7.87 -11.09 18.99
N SER A 87 -8.75 -11.31 19.96
CA SER A 87 -10.06 -11.91 19.77
C SER A 87 -11.02 -11.13 20.65
N PRO A 88 -11.80 -10.19 20.09
CA PRO A 88 -12.65 -9.30 20.89
C PRO A 88 -13.75 -10.06 21.64
N ASP A 89 -14.09 -11.27 21.19
CA ASP A 89 -15.09 -12.15 21.81
C ASP A 89 -14.49 -13.10 22.86
N ASP A 90 -13.16 -13.19 22.99
CA ASP A 90 -12.49 -14.04 23.97
C ASP A 90 -11.87 -13.22 25.09
N SER A 91 -12.56 -13.16 26.23
CA SER A 91 -12.09 -12.49 27.44
C SER A 91 -10.76 -13.02 28.00
N ALA A 92 -10.31 -14.21 27.58
CA ALA A 92 -9.00 -14.76 27.95
C ALA A 92 -7.85 -14.16 27.15
N VAL A 93 -8.15 -13.47 26.04
CA VAL A 93 -7.17 -12.83 25.17
C VAL A 93 -7.12 -11.34 25.48
N THR A 94 -5.92 -10.82 25.73
CA THR A 94 -5.70 -9.38 25.87
C THR A 94 -4.62 -8.95 24.91
N LEU A 95 -4.93 -7.92 24.11
CA LEU A 95 -4.06 -7.38 23.09
C LEU A 95 -3.67 -5.94 23.45
N TRP A 96 -2.39 -5.63 23.27
CA TRP A 96 -1.83 -4.30 23.47
C TRP A 96 -1.05 -3.87 22.24
N LYS A 97 -1.25 -2.61 21.84
CA LYS A 97 -0.46 -1.96 20.79
C LYS A 97 0.27 -0.73 21.34
N VAL A 98 1.41 -0.43 20.74
CA VAL A 98 2.15 0.81 21.00
C VAL A 98 1.33 2.04 20.58
N GLU A 99 1.34 3.10 21.39
CA GLU A 99 0.87 4.44 20.98
C GLU A 99 1.59 4.85 19.67
N GLU A 100 0.85 5.28 18.65
CA GLU A 100 1.34 5.55 17.29
C GLU A 100 1.67 4.31 16.42
N PHE A 101 1.24 3.10 16.81
CA PHE A 101 1.40 1.87 16.01
C PHE A 101 1.00 2.04 14.53
N GLU A 102 -0.15 2.66 14.26
CA GLU A 102 -0.65 2.89 12.90
C GLU A 102 0.28 3.81 12.08
N GLN A 103 0.87 4.83 12.71
CA GLN A 103 1.81 5.74 12.05
C GLN A 103 3.13 5.04 11.73
N HIS A 104 3.59 4.16 12.62
CA HIS A 104 4.79 3.36 12.39
C HIS A 104 4.58 2.33 11.27
N LEU A 105 3.43 1.66 11.27
CA LEU A 105 3.03 0.74 10.21
C LEU A 105 2.90 1.45 8.85
N MET A 106 2.29 2.64 8.83
CA MET A 106 2.25 3.50 7.63
C MET A 106 3.65 3.91 7.17
N SER A 107 4.56 4.23 8.08
CA SER A 107 5.95 4.60 7.72
C SER A 107 6.73 3.44 7.12
N LEU A 108 6.49 2.20 7.55
CA LEU A 108 7.16 1.01 7.01
C LEU A 108 6.59 0.58 5.66
N THR A 109 5.30 0.85 5.45
CA THR A 109 4.56 0.51 4.23
C THR A 109 4.53 1.66 3.21
N SER A 110 5.06 2.83 3.57
CA SER A 110 5.21 4.04 2.74
C SER A 110 6.30 3.89 1.66
N THR A 111 6.45 2.71 1.08
CA THR A 111 7.02 2.60 -0.25
C THR A 111 5.98 3.14 -1.22
N GLY A 112 6.05 4.44 -1.51
CA GLY A 112 5.24 5.05 -2.56
C GLY A 112 5.44 4.29 -3.86
N GLY A 113 4.45 3.46 -4.20
CA GLY A 113 4.46 2.65 -5.41
C GLY A 113 4.23 3.56 -6.62
N LEU A 114 5.32 4.00 -7.25
CA LEU A 114 5.21 4.75 -8.49
C LEU A 114 4.97 3.76 -9.64
N LEU A 115 3.70 3.58 -10.00
CA LEU A 115 3.32 2.79 -11.16
C LEU A 115 3.38 3.66 -12.41
N ARG A 116 4.38 3.42 -13.25
CA ARG A 116 4.52 4.05 -14.56
C ARG A 116 4.33 3.01 -15.63
N ASN A 117 3.35 3.24 -16.52
CA ASN A 117 3.29 2.49 -17.76
C ASN A 117 4.15 3.19 -18.80
N SER A 118 5.09 2.43 -19.39
CA SER A 118 6.05 2.92 -20.39
C SER A 118 5.70 2.50 -21.82
N SER A 119 4.60 1.77 -22.01
CA SER A 119 4.18 1.31 -23.33
C SER A 119 3.16 2.25 -23.99
N SER A 120 2.89 2.02 -25.27
CA SER A 120 1.99 2.83 -26.10
C SER A 120 1.01 1.94 -26.86
N GLY A 121 -0.11 2.51 -27.29
CA GLY A 121 -1.14 1.78 -28.04
C GLY A 121 -2.31 1.31 -27.17
N ARG A 122 -2.95 0.20 -27.55
CA ARG A 122 -4.29 -0.19 -27.06
C ARG A 122 -4.29 -1.20 -25.91
N ASN A 123 -3.17 -1.84 -25.63
CA ASN A 123 -3.06 -2.85 -24.58
C ASN A 123 -2.44 -2.22 -23.32
N GLY A 124 -3.04 -2.50 -22.17
CA GLY A 124 -2.55 -2.09 -20.85
C GLY A 124 -2.68 -3.22 -19.83
N SER A 125 -2.00 -3.08 -18.69
CA SER A 125 -2.14 -3.94 -17.53
C SER A 125 -2.91 -3.24 -16.41
N ILE A 126 -3.50 -4.04 -15.52
CA ILE A 126 -4.09 -3.57 -14.28
C ILE A 126 -3.18 -4.06 -13.17
N GLU A 127 -2.70 -3.14 -12.36
CA GLU A 127 -1.92 -3.46 -11.17
C GLU A 127 -2.84 -3.52 -9.95
N THR A 128 -2.48 -4.33 -8.98
CA THR A 128 -3.25 -4.45 -7.73
C THR A 128 -2.44 -3.92 -6.56
N PHE A 129 -3.10 -3.25 -5.64
CA PHE A 129 -2.52 -2.75 -4.40
C PHE A 129 -3.41 -3.17 -3.24
N THR A 130 -2.85 -3.88 -2.26
CA THR A 130 -3.58 -4.22 -1.03
C THR A 130 -3.12 -3.29 0.08
N ALA A 131 -4.07 -2.59 0.71
CA ALA A 131 -3.79 -1.70 1.82
C ALA A 131 -3.21 -2.51 3.00
N PRO A 132 -1.95 -2.27 3.41
CA PRO A 132 -1.33 -3.04 4.48
C PRO A 132 -1.77 -2.60 5.89
N ALA A 133 -2.43 -1.45 5.99
CA ALA A 133 -2.89 -0.85 7.24
C ALA A 133 -4.17 -0.03 7.01
N SER A 134 -4.91 0.24 8.08
CA SER A 134 -6.03 1.18 8.02
C SER A 134 -5.52 2.62 8.15
N GLY A 135 -5.89 3.52 7.24
CA GLY A 135 -5.42 4.90 7.30
C GLY A 135 -5.82 5.78 6.13
N CYS A 136 -5.36 7.03 6.16
CA CYS A 136 -5.56 8.02 5.09
C CYS A 136 -4.44 7.91 4.05
N TYR A 137 -4.75 7.39 2.88
CA TYR A 137 -3.82 7.25 1.75
C TYR A 137 -3.95 8.44 0.79
N LEU A 138 -2.82 8.95 0.29
CA LEU A 138 -2.79 9.89 -0.83
C LEU A 138 -2.63 9.08 -2.13
N ILE A 139 -3.64 9.17 -3.00
CA ILE A 139 -3.62 8.56 -4.32
C ILE A 139 -3.38 9.67 -5.34
N GLU A 140 -2.40 9.48 -6.22
CA GLU A 140 -2.14 10.37 -7.35
C GLU A 140 -2.23 9.58 -8.66
N ALA A 141 -3.04 10.05 -9.60
CA ALA A 141 -3.17 9.46 -10.93
C ALA A 141 -2.85 10.51 -11.99
N ALA A 142 -2.12 10.11 -13.03
CA ALA A 142 -1.86 10.95 -14.20
C ALA A 142 -2.34 10.21 -15.44
N GLY A 143 -3.26 10.82 -16.20
CA GLY A 143 -3.67 10.32 -17.51
C GLY A 143 -2.53 10.41 -18.51
N ALA A 144 -2.51 9.51 -19.48
CA ALA A 144 -1.47 9.50 -20.50
C ALA A 144 -1.68 10.59 -21.54
N ARG A 145 -0.59 11.00 -22.20
CA ARG A 145 -0.66 11.96 -23.31
C ARG A 145 -1.21 11.33 -24.59
N GLY A 146 -1.72 12.18 -25.47
CA GLY A 146 -2.03 11.81 -26.85
C GLY A 146 -0.80 11.49 -27.68
N GLY A 147 -1.02 10.76 -28.77
CA GLY A 147 -0.01 10.46 -29.79
C GLY A 147 0.30 11.67 -30.66
N ASN A 148 1.50 11.68 -31.22
CA ASN A 148 1.99 12.78 -32.06
C ASN A 148 1.63 12.55 -33.53
N ASN A 149 1.65 13.61 -34.34
CA ASN A 149 1.81 13.51 -35.78
C ASN A 149 3.22 14.01 -36.13
N THR A 150 4.12 13.09 -36.47
CA THR A 150 5.52 13.42 -36.73
C THR A 150 5.73 14.14 -38.06
N MET A 151 4.87 13.90 -39.06
CA MET A 151 4.94 14.60 -40.36
C MET A 151 4.54 16.07 -40.25
N LYS A 152 3.51 16.35 -39.47
CA LYS A 152 2.99 17.70 -39.24
C LYS A 152 3.69 18.41 -38.07
N ASN A 153 4.62 17.73 -37.41
CA ASN A 153 5.32 18.20 -36.23
C ASN A 153 4.36 18.66 -35.10
N THR A 154 3.20 18.02 -34.98
CA THR A 154 2.22 18.32 -33.93
C THR A 154 2.27 17.28 -32.82
N ILE A 155 2.20 17.77 -31.58
CA ILE A 155 2.36 16.95 -30.37
C ILE A 155 0.99 16.67 -29.78
N GLY A 156 0.75 15.44 -29.32
CA GLY A 156 -0.48 15.09 -28.63
C GLY A 156 -0.63 15.86 -27.31
N GLY A 157 -1.86 16.20 -26.95
CA GLY A 157 -2.17 16.92 -25.73
C GLY A 157 -1.72 16.16 -24.47
N PRO A 158 -1.35 16.87 -23.40
CA PRO A 158 -1.04 16.25 -22.12
C PRO A 158 -2.29 15.63 -21.50
N GLY A 159 -2.12 14.56 -20.72
CA GLY A 159 -3.15 14.07 -19.81
C GLY A 159 -3.24 14.94 -18.56
N VAL A 160 -4.27 14.70 -17.75
CA VAL A 160 -4.53 15.42 -16.50
C VAL A 160 -3.92 14.66 -15.33
N LYS A 161 -3.39 15.37 -14.33
CA LYS A 161 -3.01 14.79 -13.02
C LYS A 161 -4.08 15.12 -11.99
N VAL A 162 -4.53 14.13 -11.24
CA VAL A 162 -5.51 14.27 -10.16
C VAL A 162 -4.97 13.58 -8.92
N SER A 163 -5.23 14.16 -7.75
CA SER A 163 -4.90 13.56 -6.46
C SER A 163 -6.10 13.56 -5.52
N ALA A 164 -6.21 12.52 -4.69
CA ALA A 164 -7.25 12.39 -3.68
C ALA A 164 -6.71 11.72 -2.42
N ARG A 165 -7.26 12.13 -1.28
CA ARG A 165 -7.04 11.46 0.00
C ARG A 165 -8.21 10.53 0.27
N VAL A 166 -7.92 9.26 0.52
CA VAL A 166 -8.93 8.21 0.72
C VAL A 166 -8.59 7.44 1.99
N ASN A 167 -9.58 7.23 2.85
CA ASN A 167 -9.43 6.32 3.99
C ASN A 167 -9.62 4.89 3.50
N LEU A 168 -8.59 4.07 3.64
CA LEU A 168 -8.62 2.63 3.37
C LEU A 168 -8.55 1.88 4.69
N THR A 169 -9.23 0.74 4.76
CA THR A 169 -9.04 -0.22 5.84
C THR A 169 -8.00 -1.25 5.42
N ALA A 170 -7.27 -1.80 6.39
CA ALA A 170 -6.32 -2.88 6.16
C ALA A 170 -6.98 -4.03 5.36
N GLY A 171 -6.21 -4.64 4.45
CA GLY A 171 -6.68 -5.71 3.56
C GLY A 171 -7.50 -5.25 2.36
N VAL A 172 -7.94 -3.99 2.28
CA VAL A 172 -8.67 -3.50 1.11
C VAL A 172 -7.78 -3.52 -0.12
N GLN A 173 -8.25 -4.21 -1.16
CA GLN A 173 -7.58 -4.24 -2.45
C GLN A 173 -8.10 -3.15 -3.38
N LEU A 174 -7.17 -2.43 -4.00
CA LEU A 174 -7.38 -1.49 -5.07
C LEU A 174 -6.88 -2.09 -6.38
N SER A 175 -7.61 -1.81 -7.44
CA SER A 175 -7.19 -2.03 -8.82
C SER A 175 -6.80 -0.69 -9.43
N ILE A 176 -5.59 -0.64 -9.98
CA ILE A 176 -4.96 0.56 -10.52
C ILE A 176 -4.79 0.36 -12.02
N VAL A 177 -5.48 1.20 -12.79
CA VAL A 177 -5.39 1.22 -14.25
C VAL A 177 -4.53 2.40 -14.65
N VAL A 178 -3.46 2.13 -15.39
CA VAL A 178 -2.56 3.17 -15.89
C VAL A 178 -2.79 3.37 -17.37
N GLY A 179 -3.20 4.58 -17.73
CA GLY A 179 -3.47 4.99 -19.09
C GLY A 179 -2.24 4.90 -19.98
N GLN A 180 -2.47 4.63 -21.27
CA GLN A 180 -1.43 4.46 -22.28
C GLN A 180 -1.29 5.66 -23.18
N MET A 181 -0.06 5.93 -23.61
CA MET A 181 0.17 6.95 -24.63
C MET A 181 -0.57 6.58 -25.92
N GLY A 182 -1.26 7.56 -26.49
CA GLY A 182 -1.89 7.41 -27.80
C GLY A 182 -0.86 7.08 -28.88
N GLY A 183 -1.27 6.29 -29.88
CA GLY A 183 -0.40 5.94 -31.01
C GLY A 183 -0.03 7.16 -31.83
N SER A 184 1.25 7.30 -32.18
CA SER A 184 1.71 8.37 -33.09
C SER A 184 1.55 7.92 -34.55
N THR A 185 1.35 8.88 -35.45
CA THR A 185 1.31 8.66 -36.89
C THR A 185 2.39 9.50 -37.59
N SER A 186 2.81 9.01 -38.76
CA SER A 186 3.67 9.72 -39.71
C SER A 186 2.96 9.95 -41.03
N LEU A 187 1.64 10.04 -41.04
CA LEU A 187 0.84 10.35 -42.23
C LEU A 187 0.20 11.73 -42.07
N SER A 188 0.20 12.52 -43.15
CA SER A 188 -0.33 13.88 -43.16
C SER A 188 -1.86 13.92 -43.09
N SER A 189 -2.53 12.83 -43.49
CA SER A 189 -3.98 12.67 -43.48
C SER A 189 -4.53 12.05 -42.19
N GLU A 190 -3.67 11.74 -41.21
CA GLU A 190 -4.06 11.06 -39.98
C GLU A 190 -3.85 11.95 -38.74
N GLY A 191 -4.68 11.73 -37.72
CA GLY A 191 -4.44 12.25 -36.37
C GLY A 191 -3.69 11.22 -35.52
N GLY A 192 -2.95 11.69 -34.52
CA GLY A 192 -2.48 10.83 -33.44
C GLY A 192 -3.66 10.27 -32.63
N GLY A 193 -3.48 9.10 -32.02
CA GLY A 193 -4.46 8.53 -31.11
C GLY A 193 -4.59 9.34 -29.81
N GLY A 194 -5.77 9.29 -29.18
CA GLY A 194 -5.94 9.83 -27.82
C GLY A 194 -5.16 9.03 -26.78
N GLY A 195 -4.75 9.70 -25.70
CA GLY A 195 -4.14 9.07 -24.53
C GLY A 195 -5.20 8.40 -23.65
N GLY A 196 -4.84 7.29 -23.02
CA GLY A 196 -5.69 6.59 -22.06
C GLY A 196 -5.80 7.30 -20.71
N SER A 197 -6.93 7.12 -20.04
CA SER A 197 -7.13 7.57 -18.66
C SER A 197 -6.42 6.67 -17.66
N SER A 198 -5.98 7.24 -16.54
CA SER A 198 -5.53 6.47 -15.38
C SER A 198 -6.57 6.58 -14.27
N PHE A 199 -6.95 5.47 -13.66
CA PHE A 199 -7.97 5.47 -12.60
C PHE A 199 -7.74 4.37 -11.59
N VAL A 200 -8.23 4.61 -10.37
CA VAL A 200 -8.09 3.71 -9.24
C VAL A 200 -9.49 3.42 -8.68
N TYR A 201 -9.78 2.15 -8.49
CA TYR A 201 -11.04 1.69 -7.92
C TYR A 201 -10.82 0.58 -6.90
N ARG A 202 -11.74 0.45 -5.95
CA ARG A 202 -11.72 -0.65 -4.98
C ARG A 202 -12.17 -1.94 -5.65
N THR A 203 -11.38 -3.01 -5.57
CA THR A 203 -11.62 -4.25 -6.34
C THR A 203 -12.93 -4.93 -5.93
N GLY A 204 -13.24 -4.97 -4.63
CA GLY A 204 -14.36 -5.76 -4.10
C GLY A 204 -15.73 -5.28 -4.55
N ASP A 205 -15.98 -3.96 -4.55
CA ASP A 205 -17.27 -3.35 -4.87
C ASP A 205 -17.23 -2.44 -6.10
N ARG A 206 -16.08 -2.36 -6.76
CA ARG A 206 -15.85 -1.53 -7.96
C ARG A 206 -16.09 -0.04 -7.75
N LEU A 207 -15.99 0.46 -6.51
CA LEU A 207 -16.11 1.89 -6.24
C LEU A 207 -14.94 2.65 -6.87
N LEU A 208 -15.24 3.59 -7.76
CA LEU A 208 -14.25 4.51 -8.34
C LEU A 208 -13.77 5.50 -7.27
N LEU A 209 -12.46 5.55 -7.03
CA LEU A 209 -11.85 6.43 -6.04
C LEU A 209 -11.23 7.66 -6.68
N LEU A 210 -10.61 7.49 -7.84
CA LEU A 210 -9.90 8.54 -8.55
C LEU A 210 -9.87 8.24 -10.05
N ALA A 211 -10.05 9.26 -10.89
CA ALA A 211 -9.85 9.15 -12.33
C ALA A 211 -9.15 10.40 -12.88
N ALA A 212 -8.21 10.18 -13.78
CA ALA A 212 -7.42 11.20 -14.43
C ALA A 212 -7.53 11.03 -15.95
N GLY A 213 -8.07 12.04 -16.63
CA GLY A 213 -8.34 12.02 -18.07
C GLY A 213 -7.05 12.00 -18.91
N GLY A 214 -7.07 11.27 -20.01
CA GLY A 214 -5.99 11.25 -21.00
C GLY A 214 -6.04 12.47 -21.95
N GLY A 215 -4.92 12.75 -22.60
CA GLY A 215 -4.79 13.88 -23.52
C GLY A 215 -5.29 13.57 -24.94
N GLY A 216 -5.79 14.59 -25.63
CA GLY A 216 -6.21 14.48 -27.03
C GLY A 216 -5.07 14.17 -27.99
N GLY A 217 -5.33 13.45 -29.07
CA GLY A 217 -4.34 13.16 -30.11
C GLY A 217 -3.98 14.39 -30.94
N ALA A 218 -2.77 14.43 -31.48
CA ALA A 218 -2.34 15.52 -32.36
C ALA A 218 -3.13 15.51 -33.67
N THR A 219 -3.50 16.69 -34.18
CA THR A 219 -4.04 16.85 -35.53
C THR A 219 -3.16 17.85 -36.30
N GLY A 220 -3.24 17.84 -37.63
CA GLY A 220 -2.46 18.73 -38.50
C GLY A 220 -3.32 19.43 -39.56
N TRP A 221 -4.62 19.56 -39.29
CA TRP A 221 -5.53 20.31 -40.16
C TRP A 221 -5.45 21.78 -39.76
N GLU A 222 -4.68 22.54 -40.52
CA GLU A 222 -4.69 24.00 -40.48
C GLU A 222 -5.76 24.46 -41.49
N ASN A 223 -6.67 25.34 -41.05
CA ASN A 223 -7.67 25.97 -41.93
C ASN A 223 -7.02 26.97 -42.88
#